data_AF-A0A2T0LR01-F1
#
_entry.id   AF-A0A2T0LR01-F1
#
_cell.length_a   1.000
_cell.length_b   1.000
_cell.length_c   1.000
_cell.angle_alpha   90.00
_cell.angle_beta   90.00
_cell.angle_gamma   90.00
#
_symmetry.space_group_name_H-M   'P 1'
#
loop_
_entity.id
_entity.type
_entity.pdbx_description
1 polymer ?
#
loop_
_entity_poly.entity_id
_entity_poly.type
_entity_poly.pdbx_seq_one_letter_code
_entity_poly.pdbx_strand_id
1 'polypeptide(L)'
;MTRNVSHEPTAGQRHRAARALAAHARDADELAELLQMTGLTAAEGRYEPPADAERPEEAREPAADPEETRRLARTLLASYASAR
;
A
#
# COMPACT_ATOMS: atom_id res chain seq x y z
N MET A 1 -22.97 -17.14 -7.99
CA MET A 1 -21.64 -17.70 -8.31
C MET A 1 -20.61 -16.58 -8.15
N THR A 2 -20.01 -16.46 -6.96
CA THR A 2 -18.94 -15.50 -6.68
C THR A 2 -17.63 -16.06 -7.21
N ARG A 3 -17.06 -15.40 -8.22
CA ARG A 3 -15.75 -15.76 -8.78
C ARG A 3 -14.70 -15.45 -7.72
N ASN A 4 -14.16 -16.48 -7.06
CA ASN A 4 -12.94 -16.34 -6.28
C ASN A 4 -11.82 -16.00 -7.26
N VAL A 5 -11.51 -14.71 -7.39
CA VAL A 5 -10.33 -14.26 -8.09
C VAL A 5 -9.17 -14.53 -7.14
N SER A 6 -8.50 -15.67 -7.30
CA SER A 6 -7.22 -15.90 -6.64
C SER A 6 -6.26 -14.84 -7.14
N HIS A 7 -6.11 -13.74 -6.40
CA HIS A 7 -5.16 -12.67 -6.68
C HIS A 7 -3.77 -13.16 -6.30
N GLU A 8 -3.18 -13.99 -7.16
CA GLU A 8 -1.74 -14.22 -7.08
C GLU A 8 -1.02 -12.87 -7.28
N PRO A 9 -0.05 -12.54 -6.43
CA PRO A 9 0.65 -11.27 -6.51
C PRO A 9 1.47 -11.20 -7.80
N THR A 10 1.38 -10.07 -8.50
CA THR A 10 2.10 -9.83 -9.75
C THR A 10 3.60 -9.74 -9.53
N ALA A 11 4.40 -9.92 -10.59
CA ALA A 11 5.87 -9.79 -10.52
C ALA A 11 6.32 -8.44 -9.95
N GLY A 12 5.64 -7.34 -10.34
CA GLY A 12 5.90 -6.01 -9.79
C GLY A 12 5.57 -5.87 -8.30
N GLN A 13 4.49 -6.51 -7.83
CA GLN A 13 4.15 -6.55 -6.40
C GLN A 13 5.19 -7.34 -5.61
N ARG A 14 5.62 -8.49 -6.11
CA ARG A 14 6.66 -9.33 -5.50
C ARG A 14 8.02 -8.61 -5.47
N HIS A 15 8.37 -7.90 -6.53
CA HIS A 15 9.56 -7.03 -6.58
C HIS A 15 9.54 -5.97 -5.48
N ARG A 16 8.44 -5.19 -5.37
CA ARG A 16 8.28 -4.15 -4.35
C ARG A 16 8.38 -4.74 -2.94
N ALA A 17 7.74 -5.88 -2.70
CA ALA A 17 7.83 -6.57 -1.42
C ALA A 17 9.27 -6.99 -1.08
N ALA A 18 9.99 -7.62 -2.02
CA ALA A 18 11.38 -8.02 -1.82
C ALA A 18 12.31 -6.81 -1.56
N ARG A 19 12.10 -5.69 -2.26
CA ARG A 19 12.85 -4.44 -2.03
C ARG A 19 12.54 -3.79 -0.69
N ALA A 20 11.28 -3.82 -0.25
CA ALA A 20 10.89 -3.32 1.07
C ALA A 20 11.57 -4.13 2.18
N LEU A 21 11.57 -5.46 2.08
CA LEU A 21 12.28 -6.32 3.04
C LEU A 21 13.77 -6.03 3.07
N ALA A 22 14.41 -5.85 1.91
CA ALA A 22 15.82 -5.47 1.83
C ALA A 22 16.15 -4.12 2.47
N ALA A 23 15.20 -3.18 2.49
CA ALA A 23 15.37 -1.88 3.14
C ALA A 23 15.18 -1.94 4.67
N HIS A 24 14.45 -2.94 5.17
CA HIS A 24 14.16 -3.11 6.59
C HIS A 24 15.08 -4.10 7.32
N ALA A 25 15.73 -5.00 6.60
CA ALA A 25 16.71 -5.94 7.16
C ALA A 25 17.98 -5.20 7.63
N ARG A 26 18.54 -5.62 8.77
CA ARG A 26 19.77 -5.06 9.34
C ARG A 26 21.01 -5.63 8.64
N ASP A 27 20.94 -6.88 8.20
CA ASP A 27 22.04 -7.57 7.53
C ASP A 27 21.51 -8.58 6.49
N ALA A 28 22.45 -9.27 5.83
CA ALA A 28 22.16 -10.21 4.75
C ALA A 28 21.48 -11.50 5.24
N ASP A 29 21.76 -11.92 6.47
CA ASP A 29 21.21 -13.15 7.05
C ASP A 29 19.74 -12.92 7.43
N GLU A 30 19.44 -11.80 8.09
CA GLU A 30 18.07 -11.38 8.38
C GLU A 30 17.24 -11.19 7.10
N LEU A 31 17.85 -10.64 6.04
CA LEU A 31 17.16 -10.53 4.75
C LEU A 31 16.84 -11.91 4.16
N ALA A 32 17.76 -12.86 4.24
CA ALA A 32 17.54 -14.21 3.72
C ALA A 32 16.38 -14.91 4.46
N GLU A 33 16.32 -14.77 5.79
CA GLU A 33 15.21 -15.30 6.60
C GLU A 33 13.87 -14.67 6.23
N LEU A 34 13.82 -13.32 6.11
CA LEU A 34 12.59 -12.60 5.76
C LEU A 34 12.07 -12.98 4.36
N LEU A 35 12.97 -13.15 3.38
CA LEU A 35 12.59 -13.60 2.04
C LEU A 35 12.03 -15.03 2.08
N GLN A 36 12.67 -15.92 2.84
CA GLN A 36 12.19 -17.30 2.98
C GLN A 36 10.81 -17.37 3.63
N MET A 37 10.58 -16.62 4.72
CA MET A 37 9.30 -16.59 5.43
C MET A 37 8.14 -16.07 4.57
N THR A 38 8.44 -15.17 3.62
CA THR A 38 7.44 -14.57 2.74
C THR A 38 7.30 -15.29 1.40
N GLY A 39 8.07 -16.37 1.18
CA GLY A 39 8.08 -17.10 -0.09
C GLY A 39 8.60 -16.26 -1.26
N LEU A 40 9.47 -15.29 -0.97
CA LEU A 40 10.14 -14.41 -1.92
C LEU A 40 11.58 -14.85 -2.14
N THR A 41 12.20 -14.33 -3.20
CA THR A 41 13.60 -14.62 -3.55
C THR A 41 14.39 -13.34 -3.79
N ALA A 42 15.71 -13.42 -3.63
CA ALA A 42 16.61 -12.31 -3.95
C ALA A 42 16.54 -11.92 -5.45
N ALA A 43 16.17 -12.85 -6.34
CA ALA A 43 15.99 -12.57 -7.76
C ALA A 43 14.83 -11.59 -8.01
N GLU A 44 13.76 -11.68 -7.23
CA GLU A 44 12.61 -10.78 -7.34
C GLU A 44 12.95 -9.35 -6.92
N GLY A 45 13.85 -9.19 -5.94
CA GLY A 45 14.40 -7.88 -5.59
C GLY A 45 15.25 -7.24 -6.70
N ARG A 46 15.76 -8.03 -7.65
CA ARG A 46 16.53 -7.57 -8.81
C ARG A 46 15.70 -7.44 -10.09
N TYR A 47 14.41 -7.74 -10.03
CA TYR A 47 13.51 -7.51 -11.14
C TYR A 47 13.54 -6.02 -11.51
N GLU A 48 13.83 -5.72 -12.77
CA GLU A 48 13.76 -4.36 -13.29
C GLU A 48 12.35 -4.17 -13.86
N PRO A 49 11.45 -3.47 -13.15
CA PRO A 49 10.13 -3.21 -13.69
C PRO A 49 10.27 -2.38 -14.98
N PRO A 50 9.42 -2.62 -15.99
CA PRO A 50 9.41 -1.78 -17.18
C PRO A 50 9.27 -0.32 -16.77
N ALA A 51 9.95 0.60 -17.44
CA ALA A 51 10.00 2.02 -17.06
C ALA A 51 8.62 2.69 -16.97
N ASP A 52 7.61 2.12 -17.64
CA ASP A 52 6.21 2.57 -17.62
C ASP A 52 5.33 1.83 -16.59
N ALA A 53 5.89 0.91 -15.81
CA ALA A 53 5.18 0.14 -14.81
C ALA A 53 4.89 1.01 -13.59
N GLU A 54 3.79 1.74 -13.69
CA GLU A 54 3.04 2.35 -12.59
C GLU A 54 3.95 2.98 -11.54
N ARG A 55 4.39 4.21 -11.82
CA ARG A 55 4.41 5.19 -10.74
C ARG A 55 3.01 5.06 -10.13
N PRO A 56 2.85 4.65 -8.85
CA PRO A 56 1.53 4.73 -8.25
C PRO A 56 1.10 6.15 -8.54
N GLU A 57 -0.04 6.33 -9.23
CA GLU A 57 -0.70 7.62 -9.21
C GLU A 57 -0.70 7.94 -7.73
N GLU A 58 0.16 8.89 -7.31
CA GLU A 58 0.15 9.42 -5.96
C GLU A 58 -1.32 9.61 -5.73
N ALA A 59 -1.89 8.81 -4.82
CA ALA A 59 -3.31 8.79 -4.60
C ALA A 59 -3.60 10.25 -4.32
N ARG A 60 -4.11 10.95 -5.33
CA ARG A 60 -4.42 12.36 -5.22
C ARG A 60 -5.54 12.24 -4.24
N GLU A 61 -5.22 12.48 -2.96
CA GLU A 61 -6.25 12.67 -1.97
C GLU A 61 -7.21 13.61 -2.66
N PRO A 62 -8.46 13.18 -2.93
CA PRO A 62 -9.39 14.05 -3.61
C PRO A 62 -9.40 15.28 -2.73
N ALA A 63 -8.89 16.40 -3.26
CA ALA A 63 -8.64 17.60 -2.46
C ALA A 63 -10.00 17.95 -1.86
N ALA A 64 -10.18 17.59 -0.59
CA ALA A 64 -11.49 17.65 0.02
C ALA A 64 -11.86 19.12 -0.01
N ASP A 65 -13.02 19.44 -0.60
CA ASP A 65 -13.46 20.83 -0.70
C ASP A 65 -13.46 21.40 0.74
N PRO A 66 -12.65 22.45 1.01
CA PRO A 66 -12.58 23.04 2.34
C PRO A 66 -13.94 23.52 2.84
N GLU A 67 -14.85 23.90 1.95
CA GLU A 67 -16.20 24.32 2.32
C GLU A 67 -17.09 23.13 2.72
N GLU A 68 -17.03 22.02 1.98
CA GLU A 68 -17.74 20.79 2.30
C GLU A 68 -17.27 20.22 3.64
N THR A 69 -15.95 20.23 3.88
CA THR A 69 -15.34 19.78 5.14
C THR A 69 -15.84 20.61 6.32
N ARG A 70 -15.88 21.95 6.18
CA ARG A 70 -16.42 22.85 7.21
C ARG A 70 -17.92 22.66 7.44
N ARG A 71 -18.68 22.36 6.38
CA ARG A 71 -20.11 22.07 6.49
C ARG A 71 -20.34 20.81 7.34
N LEU A 72 -19.64 19.72 7.00
CA LEU A 72 -19.74 18.45 7.73
C LEU A 72 -19.31 18.59 9.19
N ALA A 73 -18.20 19.29 9.46
CA ALA A 73 -17.73 19.53 10.83
C ALA A 73 -18.77 20.28 11.68
N ARG A 74 -19.43 21.29 11.12
CA ARG A 74 -20.51 22.03 11.81
C ARG A 74 -21.73 21.15 12.08
N THR A 75 -22.12 20.32 11.12
CA THR A 75 -23.24 19.37 11.29
C THR A 75 -22.94 18.37 12.40
N LEU A 76 -21.75 17.78 12.43
CA LEU A 76 -21.34 16.84 13.47
C LEU A 76 -21.31 17.51 14.85
N LEU A 77 -20.75 18.71 14.96
CA LEU A 77 -20.71 19.44 16.23
C LEU A 77 -22.13 19.74 16.76
N ALA A 78 -23.03 20.16 15.86
CA ALA A 78 -24.43 20.39 16.21
C ALA A 78 -25.14 19.09 16.66
N SER A 79 -24.92 17.97 15.98
CA SER A 79 -25.53 16.70 16.37
C SER A 79 -25.03 16.21 17.73
N TYR A 80 -23.74 16.41 18.06
CA TYR A 80 -23.19 16.07 19.37
C TYR A 80 -23.72 17.00 20.48
N ALA A 81 -23.92 18.28 20.19
CA ALA A 81 -24.48 19.24 21.15
C ALA A 81 -25.97 18.98 21.45
N SER A 82 -26.73 18.48 20.48
CA SER A 82 -28.16 18.13 20.65
C SER A 82 -28.39 16.73 21.25
N ALA A 83 -27.35 15.90 21.35
CA ALA A 83 -27.43 14.57 21.95
C ALA A 83 -27.13 14.55 23.46
N ARG A 84 -27.02 15.74 24.08
CA ARG A 84 -26.78 15.94 25.51
C ARG A 84 -27.94 16.68 26.15
#